data_AF-A0A6G9XTD3-F1
#
_entry.id   AF-A0A6G9XTD3-F1
#
_cell.length_a   1.000
_cell.length_b   1.000
_cell.length_c   1.000
_cell.angle_alpha   90.00
_cell.angle_beta   90.00
_cell.angle_gamma   90.00
#
_symmetry.space_group_name_H-M   'P 1'
#
loop_
_entity.id
_entity.type
_entity.pdbx_description
1 polymer ?
#
loop_
_entity_poly.entity_id
_entity_poly.type
_entity_poly.pdbx_seq_one_letter_code
_entity_poly.pdbx_strand_id
1 'polypeptide(L)'
;MTVSSKFAAAVVATVTALTLVGTGAGPAAATEDLYGAIAITGMKVGEATDYPTRYEADQAALAACGAGVCHIVARVHNECGAVVELDGRTPFQTSPSYFSATGRTAAEAEANALRLAPNTGTGTGTGLMEIVQPPFVLGTVCTSNAGWVPAA
;
A
#
# COMPACT_ATOMS: atom_id res chain seq x y z
N MET A 1 13.28 58.14 -10.07
CA MET A 1 14.53 57.40 -9.78
C MET A 1 14.41 56.87 -8.35
N THR A 2 13.83 55.68 -8.16
CA THR A 2 14.47 54.35 -7.94
C THR A 2 14.77 54.00 -6.46
N VAL A 3 13.80 53.26 -5.88
CA VAL A 3 13.82 52.09 -4.95
C VAL A 3 14.84 52.00 -3.78
N SER A 4 14.27 52.08 -2.55
CA SER A 4 14.24 51.08 -1.45
C SER A 4 15.41 50.10 -1.21
N SER A 5 15.90 50.00 0.04
CA SER A 5 15.51 48.93 1.00
C SER A 5 16.47 48.85 2.19
N LYS A 6 15.88 48.68 3.39
CA LYS A 6 16.55 48.53 4.69
C LYS A 6 16.84 47.05 4.95
N PHE A 7 18.07 46.70 5.31
CA PHE A 7 18.39 45.42 5.93
C PHE A 7 18.65 45.63 7.42
N ALA A 8 17.83 45.01 8.27
CA ALA A 8 18.07 44.93 9.70
C ALA A 8 17.68 43.54 10.22
N ALA A 9 18.72 42.85 10.69
CA ALA A 9 18.76 41.90 11.81
C ALA A 9 17.79 40.70 11.82
N ALA A 10 18.36 39.50 11.60
CA ALA A 10 17.78 38.25 12.05
C ALA A 10 18.25 37.94 13.48
N VAL A 11 17.33 38.00 14.43
CA VAL A 11 17.47 37.55 15.81
C VAL A 11 17.09 36.08 15.90
N VAL A 12 17.97 35.28 16.49
CA VAL A 12 17.72 33.87 16.85
C VAL A 12 16.73 33.84 18.01
N ALA A 13 15.59 33.20 17.81
CA ALA A 13 14.68 32.80 18.88
C ALA A 13 14.29 31.32 18.69
N THR A 14 14.62 30.52 19.70
CA THR A 14 14.28 29.11 19.85
C THR A 14 12.77 28.90 19.98
N VAL A 15 12.19 28.03 19.14
CA VAL A 15 10.85 27.48 19.39
C VAL A 15 10.86 25.97 19.12
N THR A 16 10.89 25.19 20.19
CA THR A 16 10.38 23.81 20.19
C THR A 16 8.86 23.87 19.98
N ALA A 17 8.41 23.66 18.75
CA ALA A 17 7.02 23.39 18.43
C ALA A 17 6.96 22.12 17.56
N LEU A 18 6.58 21.03 18.22
CA LEU A 18 5.93 19.90 17.57
C LEU A 18 4.59 20.41 17.03
N THR A 19 4.55 20.82 15.77
CA THR A 19 3.30 20.98 15.01
C THR A 19 3.49 20.22 13.73
N LEU A 20 2.76 19.12 13.61
CA LEU A 20 2.73 18.29 12.41
C LEU A 20 2.50 19.17 11.19
N VAL A 21 3.35 18.95 10.20
CA VAL A 21 3.22 19.41 8.82
C VAL A 21 1.81 19.08 8.34
N GLY A 22 1.00 20.11 8.13
CA GLY A 22 -0.39 19.99 7.69
C GLY A 22 -0.82 21.12 6.78
N THR A 23 0.12 21.73 6.03
CA THR A 23 -0.20 22.59 4.88
C THR A 23 0.35 21.93 3.63
N GLY A 24 -0.33 20.85 3.23
CA GLY A 24 -0.14 20.20 1.93
C GLY A 24 -1.35 20.44 1.03
N ALA A 25 -1.79 21.68 0.88
CA ALA A 25 -2.53 22.07 -0.32
C ALA A 25 -1.50 22.13 -1.46
N GLY A 26 -1.05 20.96 -1.91
CA GLY A 26 -0.30 20.81 -3.15
C GLY A 26 -1.18 21.24 -4.33
N PRO A 27 -0.58 21.72 -5.43
CA PRO A 27 -1.35 22.11 -6.60
C PRO A 27 -2.25 20.95 -7.01
N ALA A 28 -3.50 21.26 -7.34
CA ALA A 28 -4.43 20.32 -7.93
C ALA A 28 -3.79 19.78 -9.23
N ALA A 29 -3.08 18.65 -9.11
CA ALA A 29 -2.67 17.87 -10.25
C ALA A 29 -3.96 17.47 -10.94
N ALA A 30 -4.06 17.78 -12.24
CA ALA A 30 -5.03 17.09 -13.08
C ALA A 30 -4.83 15.60 -12.81
N THR A 31 -5.85 14.95 -12.25
CA THR A 31 -5.79 13.57 -11.76
C THR A 31 -5.62 12.62 -12.95
N GLU A 32 -4.39 12.42 -13.41
CA GLU A 32 -4.13 11.30 -14.28
C GLU A 32 -4.51 10.02 -13.52
N ASP A 33 -5.21 9.11 -14.19
CA ASP A 33 -5.57 7.82 -13.62
C ASP A 33 -4.28 7.04 -13.34
N LEU A 34 -4.00 6.81 -12.06
CA LEU A 34 -2.82 6.10 -11.61
C LEU A 34 -3.21 4.68 -11.20
N TYR A 35 -2.37 3.74 -11.62
CA TYR A 35 -2.54 2.32 -11.40
C TYR A 35 -1.40 1.79 -10.56
N GLY A 36 -1.72 0.80 -9.73
CA GLY A 36 -0.75 0.01 -8.99
C GLY A 36 -1.11 -1.46 -8.97
N ALA A 37 -0.13 -2.30 -8.70
CA ALA A 37 -0.29 -3.74 -8.61
C ALA A 37 0.68 -4.35 -7.61
N ILE A 38 0.25 -5.46 -7.00
CA ILE A 38 1.09 -6.31 -6.15
C ILE A 38 1.13 -7.69 -6.78
N ALA A 39 2.33 -8.16 -7.08
CA ALA A 39 2.64 -9.49 -7.55
C ALA A 39 3.31 -10.30 -6.44
N ILE A 40 3.08 -11.60 -6.41
CA ILE A 40 3.71 -12.51 -5.44
C ILE A 40 4.26 -13.77 -6.12
N THR A 41 5.31 -14.35 -5.54
CA THR A 41 5.79 -15.70 -5.87
C THR A 41 6.37 -16.39 -4.64
N GLY A 42 5.67 -17.41 -4.13
CA GLY A 42 6.01 -17.97 -2.82
C GLY A 42 6.14 -16.85 -1.78
N MET A 43 7.29 -16.73 -1.12
CA MET A 43 7.54 -15.70 -0.10
C MET A 43 8.04 -14.34 -0.64
N LYS A 44 8.04 -14.13 -1.96
CA LYS A 44 8.49 -12.87 -2.57
C LYS A 44 7.30 -12.02 -3.00
N VAL A 45 7.46 -10.71 -2.82
CA VAL A 45 6.46 -9.69 -3.20
C VAL A 45 7.12 -8.68 -4.13
N GLY A 46 6.43 -8.34 -5.21
CA GLY A 46 6.77 -7.24 -6.11
C GLY A 46 5.65 -6.23 -6.13
N GLU A 47 5.98 -4.97 -5.90
CA GLU A 47 5.01 -3.89 -5.81
C GLU A 47 5.32 -2.83 -6.86
N ALA A 48 4.28 -2.23 -7.42
CA ALA A 48 4.37 -1.14 -8.38
C ALA A 48 3.18 -0.20 -8.21
N THR A 49 3.43 1.11 -8.21
CA THR A 49 2.41 2.17 -8.11
C THR A 49 2.72 3.29 -9.09
N ASP A 50 1.74 4.17 -9.30
CA ASP A 50 1.91 5.42 -10.05
C ASP A 50 2.19 5.22 -11.55
N TYR A 51 1.66 4.15 -12.13
CA TYR A 51 1.72 3.92 -13.56
C TYR A 51 0.49 4.50 -14.26
N PRO A 52 0.63 5.04 -15.48
CA PRO A 52 -0.50 5.62 -16.21
C PRO A 52 -1.43 4.54 -16.80
N THR A 53 -0.99 3.28 -16.84
CA THR A 53 -1.81 2.16 -17.29
C THR A 53 -1.71 0.96 -16.37
N ARG A 54 -2.82 0.20 -16.28
CA ARG A 54 -2.87 -1.08 -15.57
C ARG A 54 -1.84 -2.08 -16.09
N TYR A 55 -1.60 -2.11 -17.40
CA TYR A 55 -0.67 -3.05 -18.00
C TYR A 55 0.77 -2.78 -17.54
N GLU A 56 1.19 -1.52 -17.51
CA GLU A 56 2.53 -1.14 -17.04
C GLU A 56 2.68 -1.40 -15.54
N ALA A 57 1.64 -1.13 -14.73
CA ALA A 57 1.63 -1.49 -13.32
C ALA A 57 1.80 -3.00 -13.11
N ASP A 58 1.05 -3.82 -13.85
CA ASP A 58 1.12 -5.28 -13.77
C ASP A 58 2.52 -5.78 -14.19
N GLN A 59 3.09 -5.25 -15.29
CA GLN A 59 4.44 -5.63 -15.74
C GLN A 59 5.52 -5.19 -14.74
N ALA A 60 5.42 -3.99 -14.16
CA ALA A 60 6.36 -3.49 -13.18
C ALA A 60 6.31 -4.31 -11.88
N ALA A 61 5.12 -4.67 -11.41
CA ALA A 61 4.96 -5.55 -10.24
C ALA A 61 5.55 -6.95 -10.51
N LEU A 62 5.30 -7.52 -11.69
CA LEU A 62 5.90 -8.80 -12.09
C LEU A 62 7.42 -8.72 -12.18
N ALA A 63 7.96 -7.63 -12.73
CA ALA A 63 9.41 -7.40 -12.81
C ALA A 63 10.04 -7.23 -11.41
N ALA A 64 9.37 -6.50 -10.51
CA ALA A 64 9.81 -6.30 -9.13
C ALA A 64 9.79 -7.60 -8.31
N CYS A 65 8.82 -8.48 -8.57
CA CYS A 65 8.69 -9.78 -7.92
C CYS A 65 9.86 -10.73 -8.26
N GLY A 66 10.47 -10.54 -9.45
CA GLY A 66 11.72 -11.18 -9.85
C GLY A 66 11.55 -12.51 -10.60
N ALA A 67 12.60 -13.33 -10.63
CA ALA A 67 12.61 -14.59 -11.38
C ALA A 67 11.74 -15.66 -10.69
N GLY A 68 10.62 -16.02 -11.31
CA GLY A 68 9.68 -17.04 -10.83
C GLY A 68 8.32 -16.94 -11.54
N VAL A 69 7.38 -17.81 -11.17
CA VAL A 69 5.97 -17.68 -11.61
C VAL A 69 5.29 -16.68 -10.67
N CYS A 70 5.51 -15.39 -10.94
CA CYS A 70 4.83 -14.31 -10.23
C CYS A 70 3.40 -14.15 -10.75
N HIS A 71 2.46 -13.90 -9.84
CA HIS A 71 1.06 -13.65 -10.18
C HIS A 71 0.54 -12.43 -9.43
N ILE A 72 -0.30 -11.65 -10.12
CA ILE A 72 -0.88 -10.43 -9.59
C ILE A 72 -2.02 -10.80 -8.62
N VAL A 73 -1.89 -10.37 -7.37
CA VAL A 73 -2.88 -10.61 -6.32
C VAL A 73 -3.71 -9.38 -6.00
N ALA A 74 -3.15 -8.19 -6.09
CA ALA A 74 -3.88 -6.94 -5.87
C ALA A 74 -3.65 -5.99 -7.05
N ARG A 75 -4.69 -5.25 -7.42
CA ARG A 75 -4.65 -4.18 -8.42
C ARG A 75 -5.44 -3.01 -7.90
N VAL A 76 -4.88 -1.82 -8.00
CA VAL A 76 -5.44 -0.58 -7.46
C VAL A 76 -5.51 0.47 -8.56
N HIS A 77 -6.52 1.34 -8.47
CA HIS A 77 -6.74 2.45 -9.38
C HIS A 77 -7.22 3.68 -8.60
N ASN A 78 -6.39 4.72 -8.54
CA ASN A 78 -6.66 5.94 -7.75
C ASN A 78 -7.04 5.66 -6.28
N GLU A 79 -6.54 4.56 -5.73
CA GLU A 79 -6.85 4.06 -4.40
C GLU A 79 -5.64 3.35 -3.78
N CYS A 80 -5.82 2.86 -2.55
CA CYS A 80 -4.88 1.99 -1.87
C CYS A 80 -5.34 0.53 -1.92
N GLY A 81 -4.38 -0.39 -1.87
CA GLY A 81 -4.61 -1.83 -1.82
C GLY A 81 -3.65 -2.47 -0.85
N ALA A 82 -4.14 -3.44 -0.11
CA ALA A 82 -3.36 -4.22 0.83
C ALA A 82 -3.50 -5.70 0.52
N VAL A 83 -2.42 -6.45 0.77
CA VAL A 83 -2.40 -7.90 0.72
C VAL A 83 -2.09 -8.41 2.12
N VAL A 84 -2.90 -9.34 2.58
CA VAL A 84 -2.74 -10.08 3.83
C VAL A 84 -2.33 -11.50 3.49
N GLU A 85 -1.34 -12.00 4.19
CA GLU A 85 -0.90 -13.39 4.11
C GLU A 85 -1.32 -14.15 5.37
N LEU A 86 -1.75 -15.39 5.16
CA LEU A 86 -2.10 -16.36 6.20
C LEU A 86 -1.39 -17.68 5.88
N ASP A 87 -0.59 -18.18 6.81
CA ASP A 87 0.10 -19.45 6.60
C ASP A 87 -0.65 -20.62 7.23
N GLY A 88 -1.11 -21.53 6.37
CA GLY A 88 -1.69 -22.79 6.77
C GLY A 88 -0.70 -23.95 6.56
N ARG A 89 -0.60 -24.84 7.53
CA ARG A 89 0.14 -26.10 7.46
C ARG A 89 -0.81 -27.29 7.45
N THR A 90 -0.73 -28.08 6.39
CA THR A 90 -1.30 -29.43 6.36
C THR A 90 -0.25 -30.44 6.85
N PRO A 91 -0.62 -31.69 7.14
CA PRO A 91 0.36 -32.76 7.38
C PRO A 91 1.37 -32.98 6.24
N PHE A 92 1.10 -32.45 5.04
CA PHE A 92 1.93 -32.67 3.85
C PHE A 92 2.73 -31.45 3.42
N GLN A 93 2.28 -30.23 3.72
CA GLN A 93 2.90 -28.98 3.24
C GLN A 93 2.39 -27.75 4.00
N THR A 94 3.24 -26.73 4.14
CA THR A 94 2.85 -25.35 4.49
C THR A 94 2.63 -24.54 3.23
N SER A 95 1.46 -23.91 3.10
CA SER A 95 1.12 -23.06 1.96
C SER A 95 0.59 -21.71 2.43
N PRO A 96 1.16 -20.59 1.92
CA PRO A 96 0.62 -19.27 2.19
C PRO A 96 -0.70 -19.07 1.43
N SER A 97 -1.65 -18.41 2.07
CA SER A 97 -2.92 -17.98 1.50
C SER A 97 -2.98 -16.46 1.51
N TYR A 98 -3.37 -15.87 0.37
CA TYR A 98 -3.34 -14.42 0.19
C TYR A 98 -4.75 -13.85 0.09
N PHE A 99 -4.99 -12.77 0.81
CA PHE A 99 -6.24 -12.02 0.80
C PHE A 99 -5.93 -10.57 0.47
N SER A 100 -6.47 -10.06 -0.64
CA SER A 100 -6.25 -8.68 -1.06
C SER A 100 -7.55 -7.88 -0.98
N ALA A 101 -7.48 -6.63 -0.54
CA ALA A 101 -8.58 -5.69 -0.65
C ALA A 101 -8.08 -4.27 -0.95
N THR A 102 -8.99 -3.42 -1.41
CA THR A 102 -8.72 -2.00 -1.65
C THR A 102 -9.46 -1.11 -0.66
N GLY A 103 -9.07 0.17 -0.63
CA GLY A 103 -9.67 1.19 0.21
C GLY A 103 -9.19 2.58 -0.19
N ARG A 104 -9.87 3.63 0.28
CA ARG A 104 -9.48 5.02 0.00
C ARG A 104 -8.18 5.42 0.68
N THR A 105 -7.81 4.70 1.74
CA THR A 105 -6.59 4.90 2.51
C THR A 105 -5.92 3.56 2.77
N ALA A 106 -4.62 3.59 3.09
CA ALA A 106 -3.86 2.40 3.47
C ALA A 106 -4.55 1.63 4.61
N ALA A 107 -4.96 2.34 5.67
CA ALA A 107 -5.62 1.75 6.83
C ALA A 107 -6.96 1.08 6.48
N GLU A 108 -7.74 1.68 5.58
CA GLU A 108 -8.99 1.10 5.10
C GLU A 108 -8.73 -0.17 4.26
N ALA A 109 -7.74 -0.12 3.36
CA ALA A 109 -7.37 -1.26 2.53
C ALA A 109 -6.90 -2.45 3.39
N GLU A 110 -6.06 -2.19 4.40
CA GLU A 110 -5.58 -3.19 5.36
C GLU A 110 -6.73 -3.78 6.18
N ALA A 111 -7.60 -2.93 6.73
CA ALA A 111 -8.75 -3.38 7.50
C ALA A 111 -9.72 -4.22 6.64
N ASN A 112 -9.92 -3.83 5.38
CA ASN A 112 -10.73 -4.59 4.44
C ASN A 112 -10.10 -5.94 4.10
N ALA A 113 -8.78 -5.99 3.89
CA ALA A 113 -8.07 -7.23 3.58
C ALA A 113 -8.06 -8.20 4.77
N LEU A 114 -7.82 -7.69 5.98
CA LEU A 114 -7.88 -8.46 7.22
C LEU A 114 -9.29 -9.00 7.50
N ARG A 115 -10.34 -8.28 7.10
CA ARG A 115 -11.74 -8.74 7.21
C ARG A 115 -12.05 -9.94 6.32
N LEU A 116 -11.36 -10.07 5.19
CA LEU A 116 -11.51 -11.21 4.28
C LEU A 116 -10.70 -12.41 4.76
N ALA A 117 -9.62 -12.17 5.50
CA ALA A 117 -8.82 -13.23 6.08
C ALA A 117 -9.55 -13.87 7.29
N PRO A 118 -9.53 -15.20 7.42
CA PRO A 118 -10.02 -15.88 8.61
C PRO A 118 -9.34 -15.33 9.88
N ASN A 119 -10.14 -14.76 10.80
CA ASN A 119 -9.62 -14.27 12.08
C ASN A 119 -9.52 -15.43 13.07
N THR A 120 -8.56 -16.30 12.80
CA THR A 120 -8.32 -17.56 13.50
C THR A 120 -6.90 -17.54 14.03
N GLY A 121 -6.75 -17.73 15.35
CA GLY A 121 -5.44 -17.75 16.00
C GLY A 121 -4.57 -18.92 15.54
N THR A 122 -3.27 -18.82 15.80
CA THR A 122 -2.33 -19.94 15.55
C THR A 122 -2.81 -21.22 16.22
N GLY A 123 -2.80 -22.34 15.49
CA GLY A 123 -3.27 -23.64 15.96
C GLY A 123 -4.79 -23.84 15.90
N THR A 124 -5.58 -22.84 15.51
CA THR A 124 -7.04 -22.99 15.34
C THR A 124 -7.36 -23.42 13.91
N GLY A 125 -7.40 -24.73 13.69
CA GLY A 125 -7.74 -25.28 12.39
C GLY A 125 -8.42 -26.64 12.51
N THR A 126 -9.02 -27.12 11.43
CA THR A 126 -9.47 -28.51 11.37
C THR A 126 -8.21 -29.37 11.39
N GLY A 127 -8.22 -30.59 11.96
CA GLY A 127 -7.00 -31.43 12.09
C GLY A 127 -6.26 -31.77 10.77
N LEU A 128 -6.73 -31.25 9.64
CA LEU A 128 -6.12 -31.30 8.31
C LEU A 128 -5.35 -30.03 7.92
N MET A 129 -5.62 -28.88 8.55
CA MET A 129 -5.05 -27.57 8.26
C MET A 129 -4.85 -26.79 9.56
N GLU A 130 -3.62 -26.60 10.00
CA GLU A 130 -3.24 -25.82 11.17
C GLU A 130 -2.74 -24.44 10.74
N ILE A 131 -3.23 -23.37 11.37
CA ILE A 131 -2.71 -22.03 11.10
C ILE A 131 -1.39 -21.86 11.86
N VAL A 132 -0.31 -21.67 11.11
CA VAL A 132 1.04 -21.47 11.67
C VAL A 132 1.29 -20.00 11.93
N GLN A 133 0.80 -19.13 11.03
CA GLN A 133 0.90 -17.69 11.15
C GLN A 133 -0.50 -17.08 11.01
N PRO A 134 -0.97 -16.28 11.99
CA PRO A 134 -2.26 -15.61 11.89
C PRO A 134 -2.18 -14.56 10.77
N PRO A 135 -3.34 -14.06 10.28
CA PRO A 135 -3.33 -13.15 9.14
C PRO A 135 -2.59 -11.86 9.49
N PHE A 136 -1.62 -11.49 8.66
CA PHE A 136 -0.82 -10.28 8.80
C PHE A 136 -0.73 -9.54 7.47
N VAL A 137 -0.57 -8.23 7.52
CA VAL A 137 -0.40 -7.40 6.31
C VAL A 137 0.98 -7.69 5.73
N LEU A 138 1.00 -8.26 4.53
CA LEU A 138 2.20 -8.57 3.78
C LEU A 138 2.76 -7.32 3.08
N GLY A 139 1.87 -6.51 2.52
CA GLY A 139 2.23 -5.30 1.79
C GLY A 139 1.01 -4.42 1.55
N THR A 140 1.25 -3.11 1.53
CA THR A 140 0.23 -2.09 1.27
C THR A 140 0.80 -1.09 0.29
N VAL A 141 0.07 -0.88 -0.81
CA VAL A 141 0.42 0.06 -1.87
C VAL A 141 -0.66 1.11 -2.02
N CYS A 142 -0.27 2.35 -2.27
CA CYS A 142 -1.18 3.45 -2.56
C CYS A 142 -0.70 4.18 -3.80
N THR A 143 -1.63 4.49 -4.68
CA THR A 143 -1.37 5.47 -5.75
C THR A 143 -1.21 6.86 -5.14
N SER A 144 -0.45 7.74 -5.78
CA SER A 144 -0.17 9.10 -5.29
C SER A 144 -1.42 9.97 -5.25
N ASN A 145 -2.45 9.61 -6.02
CA ASN A 145 -3.78 10.23 -5.98
C ASN A 145 -4.80 9.39 -5.19
N ALA A 146 -4.37 8.41 -4.39
CA ALA A 146 -5.25 7.61 -3.56
C ALA A 146 -6.09 8.50 -2.63
N GLY A 147 -7.40 8.26 -2.62
CA GLY A 147 -8.35 9.01 -1.79
C GLY A 147 -8.80 10.34 -2.40
N TRP A 148 -8.28 10.71 -3.57
CA TRP A 148 -8.81 11.81 -4.38
C TRP A 148 -10.19 11.40 -4.93
N VAL A 149 -11.22 12.12 -4.50
CA VAL A 149 -12.58 11.96 -5.03
C VAL A 149 -12.74 13.04 -6.10
N PRO A 150 -12.97 12.71 -7.38
CA PRO A 150 -13.41 13.71 -8.33
C PRO A 150 -14.68 14.35 -7.78
N ALA A 151 -14.66 15.67 -7.63
CA ALA A 151 -15.88 16.42 -7.37
C ALA A 151 -16.83 16.16 -8.56
N ALA A 152 -17.88 15.39 -8.32
CA ALA A 152 -18.96 15.15 -9.26
C ALA A 152 -19.83 16.40 -9.43
#